data_AF-A0A3M1J0J8-F1
#
_entry.id   AF-A0A3M1J0J8-F1
#
_cell.length_a   1.000
_cell.length_b   1.000
_cell.length_c   1.000
_cell.angle_alpha   90.00
_cell.angle_beta   90.00
_cell.angle_gamma   90.00
#
_symmetry.space_group_name_H-M   'P 1'
#
loop_
_entity.id
_entity.type
_entity.pdbx_description
1 polymer ?
#
loop_
_entity_poly.entity_id
_entity_poly.type
_entity_poly.pdbx_seq_one_letter_code
_entity_poly.pdbx_strand_id
1 'polypeptide(L)' 'AVLEGRADAAFGLRSAAEQYRLRFMPVMRERFDLVVWRREWFEPPFQAFLALCRGTAFRERAAALSGYDISGLGKVHYNG' A
#
# COMPACT_ATOMS: atom_id res chain seq x y z
N ALA A 1 10.17 20.99 -3.65
CA ALA A 1 9.47 22.10 -2.97
C ALA A 1 9.82 22.19 -1.48
N VAL A 2 9.28 21.34 -0.60
CA VAL A 2 9.53 21.42 0.87
C VAL A 2 11.00 21.16 1.22
N LEU A 3 11.60 20.08 0.71
CA LEU A 3 13.02 19.77 0.93
C LEU A 3 13.95 20.89 0.43
N GLU A 4 13.55 21.58 -0.62
CA GLU A 4 14.34 22.66 -1.25
C GLU A 4 14.07 24.03 -0.61
N GLY A 5 13.26 24.11 0.45
CA GLY A 5 12.92 25.36 1.13
C GLY A 5 12.02 26.31 0.34
N ARG A 6 11.36 25.84 -0.72
CA ARG A 6 10.47 26.68 -1.56
C ARG A 6 9.01 26.69 -1.08
N ALA A 7 8.67 25.88 -0.08
CA ALA A 7 7.33 25.78 0.49
C ALA A 7 7.40 25.26 1.93
N ASP A 8 6.49 25.72 2.78
CA ASP A 8 6.40 25.26 4.19
C ASP A 8 5.74 23.88 4.31
N ALA A 9 4.83 23.54 3.39
CA ALA A 9 4.13 22.27 3.35
C ALA A 9 3.73 21.89 1.92
N ALA A 10 3.51 20.59 1.68
CA ALA A 10 2.97 20.06 0.44
C ALA A 10 2.23 18.73 0.69
N PHE A 11 1.32 18.37 -0.21
CA PHE A 11 0.76 17.02 -0.24
C PHE A 11 1.81 16.01 -0.69
N GLY A 12 1.78 14.82 -0.08
CA GLY A 12 2.70 13.75 -0.40
C GLY A 12 2.40 12.48 0.37
N LEU A 13 3.02 11.38 -0.04
CA LEU A 13 2.92 10.09 0.63
C LEU A 13 3.81 10.04 1.86
N ARG A 14 3.38 9.32 2.91
CA ARG A 14 4.20 9.10 4.12
C ARG A 14 5.56 8.46 3.77
N SER A 15 5.56 7.50 2.85
CA SER A 15 6.76 6.81 2.38
C SER A 15 7.82 7.78 1.86
N ALA A 16 7.42 8.75 1.03
CA ALA A 16 8.31 9.78 0.49
C ALA A 16 8.80 10.74 1.58
N ALA A 17 7.91 11.18 2.48
CA ALA A 17 8.30 12.06 3.58
C ALA A 17 9.38 11.41 4.47
N GLU A 18 9.23 10.14 4.81
CA GLU A 18 10.21 9.41 5.62
C GLU A 18 11.53 9.19 4.88
N GLN A 19 11.49 8.86 3.59
CA GLN A 19 12.70 8.74 2.76
C GLN A 19 13.54 10.03 2.78
N TYR A 20 12.90 11.18 2.73
CA TYR A 20 13.56 12.50 2.78
C TYR A 20 13.69 13.06 4.20
N ARG A 21 13.37 12.28 5.25
CA ARG A 21 13.41 12.69 6.66
C ARG A 21 12.61 13.96 6.96
N LEU A 22 11.53 14.16 6.22
CA LEU A 22 10.58 15.26 6.43
C LEU A 22 9.53 14.86 7.45
N ARG A 23 9.03 15.84 8.21
CA ARG A 23 7.88 15.64 9.08
C ARG A 23 6.64 15.31 8.24
N PHE A 24 5.93 14.24 8.59
CA PHE A 24 4.66 13.87 7.97
C PHE A 24 3.48 14.14 8.90
N MET A 25 2.45 14.80 8.40
CA MET A 25 1.19 15.01 9.10
C MET A 25 0.06 14.28 8.35
N PRO A 26 -0.58 13.26 8.95
CA PRO A 26 -1.64 12.51 8.27
C PRO A 26 -2.90 13.37 8.15
N VAL A 27 -3.35 13.61 6.92
CA VAL A 27 -4.59 14.37 6.62
C VAL A 27 -5.68 13.49 6.00
N MET A 28 -5.30 12.51 5.18
CA MET A 28 -6.22 11.50 4.65
C MET A 28 -5.51 10.15 4.54
N ARG A 29 -6.31 9.09 4.47
CA ARG A 29 -5.83 7.76 4.12
C ARG A 29 -6.39 7.37 2.76
N GLU A 30 -5.49 7.07 1.82
CA GLU A 30 -5.83 6.54 0.51
C GLU A 30 -5.84 5.01 0.57
N ARG A 31 -6.89 4.37 0.02
CA ARG A 31 -7.00 2.91 -0.06
C ARG A 31 -6.87 2.49 -1.52
N PHE A 32 -5.97 1.54 -1.77
CA PHE A 32 -5.83 0.89 -3.07
C PHE A 32 -6.39 -0.53 -2.97
N ASP A 33 -7.30 -0.87 -3.88
CA ASP A 33 -7.88 -2.20 -4.00
C ASP A 33 -7.35 -2.89 -5.26
N LEU A 34 -7.17 -4.21 -5.21
CA LEU A 34 -6.84 -5.01 -6.39
C LEU A 34 -8.13 -5.35 -7.14
N VAL A 35 -8.17 -4.99 -8.42
CA VAL A 35 -9.26 -5.38 -9.32
C VAL A 35 -8.89 -6.66 -10.04
N VAL A 36 -9.79 -7.63 -10.00
CA VAL A 36 -9.62 -8.93 -10.64
C VAL A 36 -10.90 -9.34 -11.33
N TRP A 37 -10.77 -9.93 -12.52
CA TRP A 37 -11.90 -10.49 -13.23
C TRP A 37 -12.46 -11.68 -12.44
N ARG A 38 -13.79 -11.75 -12.27
CA ARG A 38 -14.42 -12.81 -11.45
C ARG A 38 -14.07 -14.23 -11.91
N ARG A 39 -13.91 -14.44 -13.22
CA ARG A 39 -13.47 -15.72 -13.79
C ARG A 39 -12.05 -16.12 -13.36
N GLU A 40 -11.18 -15.16 -13.12
CA GLU A 40 -9.78 -15.38 -12.74
C GLU A 40 -9.61 -15.58 -11.24
N TRP A 41 -10.65 -15.30 -10.44
CA TRP A 41 -10.55 -15.33 -8.98
C TRP A 41 -10.13 -16.72 -8.47
N PHE A 42 -10.67 -17.79 -9.04
CA PHE A 42 -10.38 -19.15 -8.59
C PHE A 42 -9.22 -19.80 -9.36
N GLU A 43 -8.66 -19.11 -10.35
CA GLU A 43 -7.60 -19.68 -11.17
C GLU A 43 -6.33 -19.90 -10.34
N PRO A 44 -5.62 -21.03 -10.54
CA PRO A 44 -4.44 -21.37 -9.74
C PRO A 44 -3.38 -20.26 -9.64
N PRO A 45 -3.06 -19.49 -10.70
CA PRO A 45 -2.10 -18.39 -10.59
C PRO A 45 -2.53 -17.29 -9.60
N PHE A 46 -3.81 -16.92 -9.58
CA PHE A 46 -4.29 -15.88 -8.67
C PHE A 46 -4.35 -16.38 -7.23
N GLN A 47 -4.72 -17.65 -7.01
CA GLN A 47 -4.67 -18.27 -5.69
C GLN A 47 -3.23 -18.38 -5.16
N ALA A 48 -2.27 -18.72 -6.02
CA ALA A 48 -0.85 -18.72 -5.66
C ALA A 48 -0.34 -17.33 -5.27
N PHE A 49 -0.75 -16.29 -6.02
CA PHE A 49 -0.45 -14.89 -5.67
C PHE A 49 -1.04 -14.50 -4.30
N LEU A 50 -2.31 -14.82 -4.03
CA LEU A 50 -2.92 -14.55 -2.73
C LEU A 50 -2.23 -15.31 -1.59
N ALA A 51 -1.78 -16.54 -1.83
CA ALA A 51 -1.02 -17.32 -0.86
C ALA A 51 0.32 -16.65 -0.54
N LEU A 52 1.05 -16.18 -1.56
CA LEU A 52 2.28 -15.42 -1.40
C LEU A 52 2.06 -14.16 -0.55
N CYS A 53 1.02 -13.39 -0.85
CA CYS A 53 0.67 -12.17 -0.11
C CYS A 53 0.37 -12.42 1.38
N ARG A 54 -0.10 -13.62 1.75
CA ARG A 54 -0.38 -13.99 3.15
C ARG A 54 0.85 -14.47 3.91
N GLY A 55 1.90 -14.88 3.18
CA GLY A 55 3.13 -15.44 3.74
C GLY A 55 3.93 -14.45 4.59
N THR A 56 4.71 -14.98 5.53
CA THR A 56 5.55 -14.19 6.45
C THR A 56 6.57 -13.33 5.71
N ALA A 57 7.26 -13.90 4.72
CA ALA A 57 8.24 -13.17 3.91
C ALA A 57 7.65 -11.92 3.22
N PHE A 58 6.40 -12.01 2.73
CA PHE A 58 5.71 -10.86 2.14
C PHE A 58 5.41 -9.80 3.21
N ARG A 59 4.91 -10.21 4.38
CA ARG A 59 4.59 -9.29 5.48
C ARG A 59 5.83 -8.57 6.00
N GLU A 60 6.95 -9.27 6.14
CA GLU A 60 8.24 -8.71 6.53
C GLU A 60 8.71 -7.69 5.50
N ARG A 61 8.62 -8.03 4.21
CA ARG A 61 8.99 -7.10 3.14
C ARG A 61 8.11 -5.86 3.12
N ALA A 62 6.80 -6.03 3.31
CA ALA A 62 5.84 -4.94 3.36
C ALA A 62 6.06 -4.03 4.59
N ALA A 63 6.42 -4.59 5.75
CA ALA A 63 6.75 -3.82 6.94
C ALA A 63 7.98 -2.92 6.75
N ALA A 64 8.91 -3.32 5.88
CA ALA A 64 10.05 -2.48 5.49
C ALA A 64 9.67 -1.32 4.54
N LEU A 65 8.47 -1.34 3.95
CA LEU A 65 7.94 -0.27 3.12
C LEU A 65 7.13 0.68 4.00
N SER A 66 7.81 1.64 4.61
CA SER A 66 7.13 2.56 5.51
C SER A 66 6.04 3.36 4.80
N GLY A 67 4.98 3.66 5.53
CA GLY A 67 3.79 4.35 5.02
C GLY A 67 2.77 3.46 4.31
N TYR A 68 3.05 2.17 4.12
CA TYR A 68 2.08 1.20 3.61
C TYR A 68 1.41 0.42 4.75
N ASP A 69 0.11 0.19 4.62
CA ASP A 69 -0.70 -0.65 5.51
C ASP A 69 -1.35 -1.77 4.69
N ILE A 70 -0.97 -3.01 4.98
CA ILE A 70 -1.47 -4.21 4.30
C ILE A 70 -2.53 -4.99 5.12
N SER A 71 -3.04 -4.41 6.21
CA SER A 71 -4.02 -5.08 7.09
C SER A 71 -5.29 -5.52 6.36
N GLY A 72 -5.68 -4.82 5.29
CA GLY A 72 -6.84 -5.15 4.45
C GLY A 72 -6.54 -6.07 3.27
N LEU A 73 -5.29 -6.47 3.03
CA LEU A 73 -4.90 -7.21 1.83
C LEU A 73 -5.66 -8.54 1.71
N GLY A 74 -6.30 -8.75 0.55
CA GLY A 74 -7.08 -9.95 0.25
C GLY A 74 -8.54 -9.89 0.71
N LYS A 75 -8.98 -8.81 1.36
CA LYS A 75 -10.39 -8.60 1.67
C LYS A 75 -11.16 -8.23 0.39
N VAL A 76 -12.23 -8.97 0.11
CA VAL A 76 -13.15 -8.63 -0.98
C VAL A 76 -14.04 -7.47 -0.53
N HIS A 77 -13.84 -6.31 -1.13
CA HIS A 77 -14.63 -5.10 -0.84
C HIS A 77 -15.84 -4.93 -1.75
N TYR A 78 -15.78 -5.48 -2.96
CA TYR A 78 -16.84 -5.45 -3.95
C TYR A 78 -16.89 -6.78 -4.69
N ASN A 79 -18.09 -7.36 -4.75
CA ASN A 79 -18.38 -8.55 -5.53
C ASN A 79 -19.87 -8.47 -5.90
N GLY A 80 -20.14 -8.01 -7.12
CA GLY A 80 -21.50 -7.76 -7.63
C GLY A 80 -22.48 -8.86 -7.32
#